data_AF-A0A379G9S3-F1
#
_entry.id   AF-A0A379G9S3-F1
#
_cell.length_a   1.000
_cell.length_b   1.000
_cell.length_c   1.000
_cell.angle_alpha   90.00
_cell.angle_beta   90.00
_cell.angle_gamma   90.00
#
_symmetry.space_group_name_H-M   'P 1'
#
loop_
_entity.id
_entity.type
_entity.pdbx_description
1 polymer ?
#
loop_
_entity_poly.entity_id
_entity_poly.type
_entity_poly.pdbx_seq_one_letter_code
_entity_poly.pdbx_strand_id
1 'polypeptide(L)'
;MHFCLTTYNKDKIISVQNSKSIEQGVSKFGNRRGTFIMISKEGVSYSRHVSIYNGKEVVGGNSNMHVSQAKVVYLYVADETKKKGRKQ
;
A
#
# COMPACT_ATOMS: atom_id res chain seq x y z
N MET A 1 -10.31 13.68 -6.77
CA MET A 1 -9.48 12.65 -7.43
C MET A 1 -10.19 11.31 -7.27
N HIS A 2 -10.76 10.75 -8.34
CA HIS A 2 -11.41 9.44 -8.33
C HIS A 2 -10.37 8.39 -8.73
N PHE A 3 -9.97 7.52 -7.79
CA PHE A 3 -9.10 6.38 -8.11
C PHE A 3 -9.99 5.21 -8.55
N CYS A 4 -9.97 4.86 -9.84
CA CYS A 4 -10.74 3.76 -10.38
C CYS A 4 -9.81 2.57 -10.65
N LEU A 5 -9.86 1.54 -9.81
CA LEU A 5 -9.25 0.24 -10.10
C LEU A 5 -10.13 -0.48 -11.12
N THR A 6 -9.74 -0.44 -12.40
CA THR A 6 -10.53 -0.98 -13.53
C THR A 6 -10.46 -2.51 -13.63
N THR A 7 -9.59 -3.16 -12.87
CA THR A 7 -9.47 -4.62 -12.80
C THR A 7 -9.39 -5.09 -11.35
N TYR A 8 -10.50 -5.64 -10.86
CA TYR A 8 -10.54 -6.24 -9.53
C TYR A 8 -9.85 -7.61 -9.56
N ASN A 9 -8.58 -7.65 -9.21
CA ASN A 9 -7.84 -8.87 -8.97
C ASN A 9 -7.53 -9.00 -7.47
N LYS A 10 -8.26 -9.89 -6.78
CA LYS A 10 -8.09 -10.14 -5.34
C LYS A 10 -6.67 -10.55 -4.97
N ASP A 11 -5.98 -11.28 -5.84
CA ASP A 11 -4.63 -11.82 -5.59
C ASP A 11 -3.57 -10.71 -5.52
N LYS A 12 -3.87 -9.54 -6.08
CA LYS A 12 -3.01 -8.35 -6.02
C LYS A 12 -3.24 -7.50 -4.77
N ILE A 13 -4.22 -7.82 -3.93
CA ILE A 13 -4.57 -7.00 -2.77
C ILE A 13 -4.08 -7.69 -1.50
N ILE A 14 -3.11 -7.07 -0.82
CA ILE A 14 -2.68 -7.49 0.51
C ILE A 14 -3.25 -6.49 1.51
N SER A 15 -3.87 -6.96 2.60
CA SER A 15 -4.43 -6.09 3.64
C SER A 15 -3.90 -6.39 5.04
N VAL A 16 -3.76 -5.34 5.83
CA VAL A 16 -3.39 -5.38 7.26
C VAL A 16 -4.44 -4.59 8.03
N GLN A 17 -5.19 -5.29 8.88
CA GLN A 17 -6.24 -4.68 9.70
C GLN A 17 -5.63 -4.08 10.98
N ASN A 18 -6.19 -2.96 11.44
CA ASN A 18 -5.83 -2.30 12.70
C ASN A 18 -4.31 -2.17 12.90
N SER A 19 -3.60 -1.82 11.82
CA SER A 19 -2.16 -1.69 11.84
C SER A 19 -1.75 -0.67 12.89
N LYS A 20 -0.85 -1.06 13.80
CA LYS A 20 -0.36 -0.18 14.88
C LYS A 20 0.87 0.61 14.44
N SER A 21 1.57 0.13 13.41
CA SER A 21 2.81 0.71 12.93
C SER A 21 3.07 0.33 11.47
N ILE A 22 3.91 1.12 10.80
CA ILE A 22 4.24 0.89 9.39
C ILE A 22 4.99 -0.42 9.18
N GLU A 23 5.80 -0.84 10.15
CA GLU A 23 6.61 -2.07 10.10
C GLU A 23 5.74 -3.32 10.00
N GLN A 24 4.56 -3.32 10.64
CA GLN A 24 3.60 -4.42 10.51
C GLN A 24 3.09 -4.54 9.07
N GLY A 25 2.86 -3.41 8.40
CA GLY A 25 2.49 -3.37 6.99
C GLY A 25 3.65 -3.86 6.11
N VAL A 26 4.83 -3.28 6.28
CA VAL A 26 6.06 -3.61 5.53
C VAL A 26 6.39 -5.10 5.63
N SER A 27 6.35 -5.68 6.83
CA SER A 27 6.62 -7.10 7.05
C SER A 27 5.67 -8.01 6.25
N LYS A 28 4.39 -7.65 6.16
CA LYS A 28 3.39 -8.42 5.41
C LYS A 28 3.48 -8.20 3.90
N PHE A 29 3.87 -7.00 3.47
CA PHE A 29 4.06 -6.66 2.07
C PHE A 29 5.31 -7.33 1.49
N GLY A 30 6.38 -7.44 2.29
CA GLY A 30 7.67 -7.95 1.86
C GLY A 30 8.25 -7.08 0.74
N ASN A 31 8.94 -7.72 -0.21
CA ASN A 31 9.64 -7.02 -1.30
C ASN A 31 8.73 -6.57 -2.46
N ARG A 32 7.40 -6.77 -2.34
CA ARG A 32 6.44 -6.43 -3.39
C ARG A 32 6.35 -4.92 -3.56
N ARG A 33 6.20 -4.45 -4.79
CA ARG A 33 6.00 -3.02 -5.09
C ARG A 33 4.56 -2.74 -5.40
N GLY A 34 4.08 -1.53 -5.15
CA GLY A 34 2.70 -1.21 -5.46
C GLY A 34 2.16 0.08 -4.87
N THR A 35 0.86 0.23 -4.97
CA THR A 35 0.13 1.36 -4.39
C THR A 35 -0.23 1.03 -2.95
N PHE A 36 0.28 1.85 -2.04
CA PHE A 36 -0.08 1.83 -0.63
C PHE A 36 -1.35 2.65 -0.41
N ILE A 37 -2.33 2.08 0.28
CA ILE A 37 -3.59 2.76 0.62
C ILE A 37 -3.86 2.53 2.10
N MET A 38 -3.93 3.60 2.88
CA MET A 38 -4.38 3.57 4.28
C MET A 38 -5.76 4.20 4.38
N ILE A 39 -6.65 3.53 5.12
CA ILE A 39 -7.96 4.02 5.49
C ILE A 39 -7.97 4.22 7.00
N SER A 40 -8.30 5.43 7.44
CA SER A 40 -8.33 5.79 8.86
C SER A 40 -9.53 5.19 9.58
N LYS A 41 -9.45 5.14 10.91
CA LYS A 41 -10.59 4.90 11.80
C LYS A 41 -11.60 6.05 11.73
N GLU A 42 -12.83 5.77 12.15
CA GLU A 42 -13.86 6.79 12.30
C GLU A 42 -13.45 7.81 13.39
N GLY A 43 -13.86 9.07 13.21
CA GLY A 43 -13.55 10.16 14.15
C GLY A 43 -12.17 10.81 13.96
N VAL A 44 -11.37 10.35 12.99
CA VAL A 44 -10.06 10.94 12.65
C VAL A 44 -10.22 12.02 11.57
N SER A 45 -9.51 13.15 11.69
CA SER A 45 -9.63 14.32 10.81
C SER A 45 -9.22 14.09 9.34
N TYR A 46 -8.52 13.00 9.06
CA TYR A 46 -8.15 12.55 7.72
C TYR A 46 -8.73 11.17 7.47
N SER A 47 -9.32 10.97 6.29
CA SER A 47 -10.03 9.73 5.97
C SER A 47 -9.12 8.66 5.35
N ARG A 48 -8.15 9.07 4.53
CA ARG A 48 -7.34 8.17 3.70
C ARG A 48 -5.97 8.76 3.38
N HIS A 49 -5.01 7.89 3.14
CA HIS A 49 -3.70 8.24 2.58
C HIS A 49 -3.35 7.26 1.44
N VAL A 50 -2.85 7.78 0.32
CA VAL A 50 -2.42 6.98 -0.83
C VAL A 50 -0.99 7.35 -1.18
N SER A 51 -0.13 6.35 -1.30
CA SER A 51 1.29 6.53 -1.59
C SER A 51 1.85 5.32 -2.35
N ILE A 52 3.16 5.31 -2.61
CA ILE A 52 3.87 4.24 -3.31
C ILE A 52 4.64 3.41 -2.29
N TYR A 53 4.55 2.09 -2.35
CA TYR A 53 5.43 1.19 -1.63
C TYR A 53 6.47 0.61 -2.60
N ASN A 54 7.76 0.85 -2.32
CA ASN A 54 8.86 0.48 -3.23
C ASN A 54 9.43 -0.93 -2.98
N GLY A 55 8.81 -1.72 -2.10
CA GLY A 55 9.29 -3.03 -1.66
C GLY A 55 10.16 -2.99 -0.40
N LYS A 56 10.40 -1.80 0.16
CA LYS A 56 11.12 -1.62 1.43
C LYS A 56 10.40 -0.64 2.35
N GLU A 57 9.93 0.46 1.78
CA GLU A 57 9.29 1.55 2.52
C GLU A 57 8.22 2.23 1.67
N VAL A 58 7.40 3.05 2.33
CA VAL A 58 6.42 3.91 1.67
C VAL A 58 7.09 5.23 1.30
N VAL A 59 7.09 5.54 0.01
CA VAL A 59 7.82 6.65 -0.60
C VAL A 59 6.87 7.78 -0.93
N GLY A 60 7.14 8.95 -0.35
CA GLY A 60 6.30 10.14 -0.50
C GLY A 60 5.16 10.18 0.52
N GLY A 61 4.94 11.34 1.12
CA GLY A 61 3.80 11.56 2.04
C GLY A 61 3.94 10.99 3.45
N ASN A 62 5.13 10.50 3.83
CA ASN A 62 5.35 9.81 5.11
C ASN A 62 5.06 10.69 6.35
N SER A 63 5.19 12.01 6.22
CA SER A 63 5.03 12.98 7.31
C SER A 63 3.63 12.99 7.95
N ASN A 64 2.58 12.53 7.25
CA ASN A 64 1.19 12.57 7.70
C ASN A 64 0.48 11.21 7.63
N MET A 65 1.25 10.12 7.53
CA MET A 65 0.70 8.79 7.24
C MET A 65 0.04 8.13 8.47
N HIS A 66 0.29 8.65 9.69
CA HIS A 66 -0.35 8.29 10.97
C HIS A 66 -0.91 6.84 11.06
N VAL A 67 -0.07 5.84 10.78
CA VAL A 67 -0.51 4.45 10.60
C VAL A 67 -1.21 3.89 11.82
N SER A 68 -0.88 4.35 13.04
CA SER A 68 -1.55 3.96 14.28
C SER A 68 -3.06 4.27 14.33
N GLN A 69 -3.51 5.21 13.49
CA GLN A 69 -4.91 5.59 13.31
C GLN A 69 -5.56 4.88 12.12
N ALA A 70 -4.85 3.97 11.45
CA ALA A 70 -5.41 3.17 10.37
C ALA A 70 -6.43 2.16 10.91
N LYS A 71 -7.60 2.12 10.27
CA LYS A 71 -8.51 0.98 10.36
C LYS A 71 -7.97 -0.18 9.54
N VAL A 72 -7.47 0.11 8.34
CA VAL A 72 -6.90 -0.88 7.44
C VAL A 72 -5.86 -0.23 6.54
N VAL A 73 -4.86 -1.02 6.20
CA VAL A 73 -3.86 -0.69 5.20
C VAL A 73 -3.90 -1.74 4.10
N TYR A 74 -3.86 -1.29 2.85
CA TYR A 74 -3.77 -2.11 1.66
C TYR A 74 -2.48 -1.85 0.89
N LEU A 75 -1.95 -2.90 0.27
CA LEU A 75 -1.04 -2.81 -0.85
C LEU A 75 -1.73 -3.42 -2.06
N TYR A 76 -1.92 -2.60 -3.10
CA TYR A 76 -2.23 -3.10 -4.44
C TYR A 76 -0.92 -3.35 -5.18
N VAL A 77 -0.58 -4.63 -5.35
CA VAL A 77 0.69 -5.07 -5.92
C VAL A 77 0.74 -4.70 -7.40
N ALA A 78 1.79 -3.98 -7.79
CA ALA A 78 2.07 -3.65 -9.17
C ALA A 78 2.46 -4.89 -9.96
N ASP A 79 2.07 -4.93 -11.23
CA ASP A 79 2.63 -5.90 -12.15
C ASP A 79 4.11 -5.60 -12.35
N GLU A 80 4.96 -6.54 -11.95
CA GLU A 80 6.34 -6.49 -12.38
C GLU A 80 6.38 -6.82 -13.87
N THR A 81 6.73 -5.85 -14.71
CA THR A 81 7.14 -6.17 -16.08
C THR A 81 8.35 -7.08 -15.95
N LYS A 82 8.16 -8.39 -16.16
CA LYS A 82 9.28 -9.31 -16.38
C LYS A 82 10.09 -8.67 -17.50
N LYS A 83 11.30 -8.18 -17.18
CA LYS A 83 12.26 -7.82 -18.22
C LYS A 83 12.38 -9.09 -19.06
N LYS A 84 11.85 -9.06 -20.30
CA LYS A 84 12.09 -10.14 -21.26
C LYS A 84 13.60 -10.36 -21.23
N GLY A 85 14.00 -11.57 -20.85
CA GLY A 85 15.42 -11.91 -20.71
C GLY A 85 16.14 -11.40 -21.95
N ARG A 86 17.09 -10.48 -21.74
CA ARG A 86 18.01 -10.06 -22.78
C ARG A 86 18.85 -11.30 -23.05
N LYS A 87 18.46 -12.11 -24.05
CA LYS A 87 19.36 -13.09 -24.64
C LYS A 87 20.54 -12.28 -25.17
N GLN A 88 21.64 -12.31 -24.43
CA GLN A 88 22.96 -12.03 -24.99
C GLN A 88 23.40 -13.24 -25.79
#